data_AF-A0A6A6UKY9-F1
#
_entry.id   AF-A0A6A6UKY9-F1
#
_cell.length_a   1.000
_cell.length_b   1.000
_cell.length_c   1.000
_cell.angle_alpha   90.00
_cell.angle_beta   90.00
_cell.angle_gamma   90.00
#
_symmetry.space_group_name_H-M   'P 1'
#
loop_
_entity.id
_entity.type
_entity.pdbx_description
1 polymer ?
#
loop_
_entity_poly.entity_id
_entity_poly.type
_entity_poly.pdbx_seq_one_letter_code
_entity_poly.pdbx_strand_id
1 'polypeptide(L)'
;MKSFASVLLLSGLAAAIPMANQKRDSGTGDATYYDVSPAKGSCGTQAGNNDPVVALSIPDMANGANPNANPLCGKTITITYGGNSFQGTVYDTCEGCAAGSIDLSQGWFPTVFPTGDGRVHGVTWSIS
;
A
#
# COMPACT_ATOMS: atom_id res chain seq x y z
N MET A 1 -29.10 53.91 26.87
CA MET A 1 -30.04 52.92 26.32
C MET A 1 -29.20 51.86 25.61
N LYS A 2 -29.49 50.58 25.89
CA LYS A 2 -28.67 49.41 25.56
C LYS A 2 -28.88 49.02 24.10
N SER A 3 -27.83 48.79 23.33
CA SER A 3 -27.92 47.93 22.14
C SER A 3 -26.71 47.01 22.10
N PHE A 4 -26.96 45.75 22.47
CA PHE A 4 -26.06 44.63 22.23
C PHE A 4 -26.27 44.20 20.77
N ALA A 5 -25.22 44.25 19.95
CA ALA A 5 -25.24 43.63 18.64
C ALA A 5 -24.97 42.13 18.80
N SER A 6 -25.93 41.31 18.38
CA SER A 6 -25.86 39.85 18.37
C SER A 6 -24.66 39.35 17.57
N VAL A 7 -23.80 38.56 18.21
CA VAL A 7 -22.81 37.73 17.55
C VAL A 7 -23.53 36.48 17.04
N LEU A 8 -23.81 36.43 15.73
CA LEU A 8 -24.22 35.19 15.06
C LEU A 8 -22.98 34.29 14.93
N LEU A 9 -22.85 33.34 15.85
CA LEU A 9 -21.95 32.20 15.70
C LEU A 9 -22.52 31.30 14.60
N LEU A 10 -22.01 31.42 13.36
CA LEU A 10 -22.17 30.36 12.37
C LEU A 10 -21.33 29.18 12.84
N SER A 11 -21.97 28.23 13.53
CA SER A 11 -21.42 26.90 13.74
C SER A 11 -21.27 26.24 12.37
N GLY A 12 -20.08 26.30 11.79
CA GLY A 12 -19.73 25.53 10.61
C GLY A 12 -19.87 24.05 10.93
N LEU A 13 -20.84 23.37 10.32
CA LEU A 13 -20.83 21.91 10.27
C LEU A 13 -19.60 21.51 9.45
N ALA A 14 -18.57 20.98 10.12
CA ALA A 14 -17.60 20.15 9.46
C ALA A 14 -18.32 18.88 9.01
N ALA A 15 -18.74 18.82 7.75
CA ALA A 15 -19.14 17.57 7.14
C ALA A 15 -17.91 16.65 7.15
N ALA A 16 -17.96 15.56 7.92
CA ALA A 16 -17.00 14.48 7.78
C ALA A 16 -17.15 13.93 6.35
N ILE A 17 -16.25 14.33 5.45
CA ILE A 17 -16.16 13.72 4.13
C ILE A 17 -15.88 12.25 4.41
N PRO A 18 -16.73 11.31 3.98
CA PRO A 18 -16.37 9.90 4.07
C PRO A 18 -15.06 9.76 3.31
N MET A 19 -14.00 9.32 4.01
CA MET A 19 -12.77 8.94 3.33
C MET A 19 -13.17 7.76 2.45
N ALA A 20 -13.48 8.08 1.20
CA ALA A 20 -13.72 7.08 0.17
C ALA A 20 -12.54 6.11 0.21
N ASN A 21 -12.82 4.86 -0.16
CA ASN A 21 -11.85 3.77 -0.32
C ASN A 21 -10.83 4.18 -1.41
N GLN A 22 -9.98 5.14 -1.09
CA GLN A 22 -9.02 5.76 -1.99
C GLN A 22 -7.79 4.89 -1.97
N LYS A 23 -7.40 4.50 -3.16
CA LYS A 23 -6.17 3.79 -3.37
C LYS A 23 -5.00 4.65 -2.92
N ARG A 24 -4.04 4.05 -2.22
CA ARG A 24 -2.87 4.77 -1.71
C ARG A 24 -1.69 4.63 -2.64
N ASP A 25 -1.07 5.75 -2.96
CA ASP A 25 0.18 5.85 -3.71
C ASP A 25 1.41 5.86 -2.80
N SER A 26 1.22 5.80 -1.48
CA SER A 26 2.30 5.75 -0.49
C SER A 26 1.83 5.16 0.83
N GLY A 27 2.76 4.59 1.59
CA GLY A 27 2.44 3.93 2.86
C GLY A 27 3.63 3.68 3.77
N THR A 28 3.32 3.24 4.97
CA THR A 28 4.29 2.82 5.98
C THR A 28 3.71 1.64 6.74
N GLY A 29 4.49 0.58 6.92
CA GLY A 29 4.02 -0.64 7.58
C GLY A 29 5.10 -1.70 7.64
N ASP A 30 4.66 -2.95 7.69
CA ASP A 30 5.55 -4.10 7.70
C ASP A 30 5.85 -4.57 6.28
N ALA A 31 7.03 -5.13 6.08
CA ALA A 31 7.34 -5.94 4.91
C ALA A 31 7.52 -7.41 5.32
N THR A 32 6.88 -8.31 4.60
CA THR A 32 7.08 -9.77 4.67
C THR A 32 7.39 -10.33 3.29
N TYR A 33 7.34 -11.66 3.15
CA TYR A 33 7.40 -12.31 1.85
C TYR A 33 6.44 -13.50 1.72
N TYR A 34 6.16 -13.86 0.46
CA TYR A 34 5.36 -15.03 0.11
C TYR A 34 5.85 -15.70 -1.18
N ASP A 35 5.38 -16.93 -1.41
CA ASP A 35 5.58 -17.67 -2.66
C ASP A 35 4.59 -17.15 -3.72
N VAL A 36 5.12 -16.55 -4.79
CA VAL A 36 4.31 -15.88 -5.83
C VAL A 36 4.01 -16.78 -7.02
N SER A 37 4.64 -17.96 -7.07
CA SER A 37 4.61 -18.90 -8.19
C SER A 37 3.99 -20.24 -7.75
N PRO A 38 3.28 -20.99 -8.61
CA PRO A 38 3.00 -20.75 -10.04
C PRO A 38 1.72 -19.95 -10.31
N ALA A 39 1.10 -19.42 -9.26
CA ALA A 39 -0.17 -18.71 -9.35
C ALA A 39 -0.02 -17.34 -10.03
N LYS A 40 -1.15 -16.80 -10.51
CA LYS A 40 -1.25 -15.41 -10.93
C LYS A 40 -1.64 -14.55 -9.73
N GLY A 41 -0.97 -13.43 -9.55
CA GLY A 41 -1.39 -12.42 -8.59
C GLY A 41 -2.71 -11.77 -8.99
N SER A 42 -3.28 -10.96 -8.10
CA SER A 42 -4.55 -10.25 -8.32
C SER A 42 -4.53 -9.30 -9.52
N CYS A 43 -3.34 -8.96 -10.04
CA CYS A 43 -3.19 -8.20 -11.29
C CYS A 43 -3.34 -9.04 -12.56
N GLY A 44 -3.48 -10.37 -12.44
CA GLY A 44 -3.77 -11.27 -13.57
C GLY A 44 -2.55 -11.71 -14.39
N THR A 45 -1.35 -11.29 -14.01
CA THR A 45 -0.06 -11.69 -14.61
C THR A 45 0.62 -12.78 -13.77
N GLN A 46 1.62 -13.46 -14.34
CA GLN A 46 2.49 -14.39 -13.61
C GLN A 46 3.82 -13.70 -13.29
N ALA A 47 4.42 -14.08 -12.17
CA ALA A 47 5.78 -13.71 -11.76
C ALA A 47 6.47 -14.93 -11.12
N GLY A 48 7.79 -14.93 -11.10
CA GLY A 48 8.62 -15.89 -10.37
C GLY A 48 9.06 -15.36 -9.01
N ASN A 49 9.48 -16.26 -8.11
CA ASN A 49 9.87 -15.90 -6.75
C ASN A 49 11.07 -14.95 -6.64
N ASN A 50 11.87 -14.81 -7.70
CA ASN A 50 13.00 -13.88 -7.73
C ASN A 50 12.68 -12.54 -8.42
N ASP A 51 11.49 -12.41 -9.01
CA ASP A 51 11.10 -11.16 -9.67
C ASP A 51 10.80 -10.09 -8.61
N PRO A 52 11.17 -8.82 -8.85
CA PRO A 52 10.94 -7.74 -7.89
C PRO A 52 9.47 -7.30 -7.91
N VAL A 53 8.60 -8.13 -7.35
CA VAL A 53 7.15 -7.91 -7.28
C VAL A 53 6.65 -7.79 -5.84
N VAL A 54 5.56 -7.04 -5.67
CA VAL A 54 4.99 -6.70 -4.36
C VAL A 54 3.48 -6.88 -4.37
N ALA A 55 2.96 -7.50 -3.31
CA ALA A 55 1.56 -7.47 -2.95
C ALA A 55 1.27 -6.29 -2.00
N LEU A 56 0.21 -5.53 -2.28
CA LEU A 56 -0.28 -4.47 -1.39
C LEU A 56 -1.39 -5.03 -0.49
N SER A 57 -1.53 -4.51 0.73
CA SER A 57 -2.67 -4.86 1.61
C SER A 57 -4.03 -4.58 0.95
N ILE A 58 -5.11 -5.25 1.38
CA ILE A 58 -6.47 -4.98 0.89
C ILE A 58 -6.81 -3.47 0.93
N PRO A 59 -6.59 -2.75 2.06
CA PRO A 59 -6.88 -1.32 2.12
C PRO A 59 -6.09 -0.45 1.13
N ASP A 60 -4.82 -0.77 0.87
CA ASP A 60 -3.98 0.02 -0.05
C ASP A 60 -4.19 -0.36 -1.52
N MET A 61 -4.49 -1.64 -1.77
CA MET A 61 -4.82 -2.10 -3.11
C MET A 61 -6.19 -1.60 -3.55
N ALA A 62 -7.16 -1.52 -2.62
CA ALA A 62 -8.50 -0.99 -2.84
C ALA A 62 -9.13 -1.49 -4.15
N ASN A 63 -9.13 -2.82 -4.36
CA ASN A 63 -9.61 -3.42 -5.59
C ASN A 63 -11.06 -3.04 -5.89
N GLY A 64 -11.34 -2.78 -7.17
CA GLY A 64 -12.69 -2.72 -7.70
C GLY A 64 -13.25 -4.13 -7.99
N ALA A 65 -14.36 -4.18 -8.72
CA ALA A 65 -15.00 -5.45 -9.08
C ALA A 65 -14.10 -6.42 -9.86
N ASN A 66 -13.16 -5.89 -10.66
CA ASN A 66 -12.13 -6.68 -11.34
C ASN A 66 -10.74 -6.25 -10.83
N PRO A 67 -10.06 -7.07 -10.01
CA PRO A 67 -8.75 -6.74 -9.48
C PRO A 67 -7.67 -6.66 -10.57
N ASN A 68 -7.82 -7.39 -11.68
CA ASN A 68 -6.86 -7.34 -12.80
C ASN A 68 -6.86 -5.99 -13.52
N ALA A 69 -7.95 -5.23 -13.41
CA ALA A 69 -8.10 -3.90 -14.01
C ALA A 69 -7.73 -2.77 -13.03
N ASN A 70 -7.13 -3.10 -11.89
CA ASN A 70 -6.76 -2.13 -10.89
C ASN A 70 -5.64 -1.20 -11.43
N PRO A 71 -5.79 0.14 -11.35
CA PRO A 71 -4.84 1.09 -11.94
C PRO A 71 -3.44 1.09 -11.33
N LEU A 72 -3.21 0.45 -10.17
CA LEU A 72 -1.83 0.25 -9.68
C LEU A 72 -1.18 -1.03 -10.18
N CYS A 73 -1.91 -1.95 -10.80
CA CYS A 73 -1.28 -3.13 -11.39
C CYS A 73 -0.21 -2.73 -12.41
N GLY A 74 0.99 -3.28 -12.26
CA GLY A 74 2.13 -2.96 -13.11
C GLY A 74 2.81 -1.62 -12.82
N LYS A 75 2.35 -0.85 -11.82
CA LYS A 75 3.02 0.39 -11.41
C LYS A 75 4.30 0.09 -10.64
N THR A 76 5.24 1.02 -10.75
CA THR A 76 6.50 0.91 -10.01
C THR A 76 6.25 1.29 -8.56
N ILE A 77 6.70 0.45 -7.64
CA ILE A 77 6.73 0.73 -6.22
C ILE A 77 8.19 0.90 -5.77
N THR A 78 8.47 2.02 -5.10
CA THR A 78 9.75 2.29 -4.45
C THR A 78 9.60 2.02 -2.96
N ILE A 79 10.35 1.04 -2.45
CA ILE A 79 10.42 0.65 -1.04
C ILE A 79 11.66 1.30 -0.42
N THR A 80 11.51 1.99 0.71
CA THR A 80 12.58 2.65 1.43
C THR A 80 12.69 2.16 2.87
N TYR A 81 13.88 1.72 3.25
CA TYR A 81 14.20 1.24 4.60
C TYR A 81 15.70 1.43 4.91
N GLY A 82 16.01 1.89 6.13
CA GLY A 82 17.41 2.04 6.57
C GLY A 82 18.28 2.95 5.68
N GLY A 83 17.67 3.93 5.01
CA GLY A 83 18.36 4.84 4.07
C GLY A 83 18.57 4.29 2.66
N ASN A 84 18.17 3.04 2.39
CA ASN A 84 18.23 2.42 1.06
C ASN A 84 16.86 2.45 0.39
N SER A 85 16.87 2.43 -0.95
CA SER A 85 15.65 2.36 -1.77
C SER A 85 15.75 1.25 -2.81
N PHE A 86 14.65 0.52 -2.99
CA PHE A 86 14.52 -0.62 -3.90
C PHE A 86 13.26 -0.45 -4.75
N GLN A 87 13.35 -0.77 -6.03
CA GLN A 87 12.21 -0.66 -6.95
C GLN A 87 11.70 -2.05 -7.30
N GLY A 88 10.37 -2.18 -7.29
CA GLY A 88 9.66 -3.35 -7.75
C GLY A 88 8.36 -2.97 -8.46
N THR A 89 7.50 -3.95 -8.67
CA THR A 89 6.23 -3.79 -9.38
C THR A 89 5.08 -4.23 -8.51
N VAL A 90 4.01 -3.43 -8.46
CA VAL A 90 2.75 -3.83 -7.82
C VAL A 90 2.12 -4.95 -8.64
N TYR A 91 1.91 -6.09 -8.00
CA TYR A 91 1.58 -7.36 -8.65
C TYR A 91 0.34 -8.05 -8.08
N ASP A 92 0.08 -7.87 -6.78
CA ASP A 92 -0.91 -8.69 -6.07
C ASP A 92 -1.57 -7.94 -4.91
N THR A 93 -2.56 -8.59 -4.30
CA THR A 93 -3.23 -8.16 -3.07
C THR A 93 -2.90 -9.14 -1.96
N CYS A 94 -2.31 -8.66 -0.87
CA CYS A 94 -2.10 -9.43 0.35
C CYS A 94 -3.35 -9.35 1.23
N GLU A 95 -4.13 -10.44 1.26
CA GLU A 95 -5.38 -10.51 2.03
C GLU A 95 -5.19 -10.50 3.55
N GLY A 96 -4.04 -10.96 4.02
CA GLY A 96 -3.69 -11.01 5.46
C GLY A 96 -2.90 -9.80 5.96
N CYS A 97 -2.52 -8.86 5.08
CA CYS A 97 -1.66 -7.73 5.45
C CYS A 97 -2.48 -6.59 6.08
N ALA A 98 -1.91 -5.96 7.11
CA ALA A 98 -2.43 -4.71 7.66
C ALA A 98 -2.26 -3.56 6.65
N ALA A 99 -3.07 -2.50 6.81
CA ALA A 99 -2.93 -1.28 6.02
C ALA A 99 -1.50 -0.70 6.14
N GLY A 100 -0.91 -0.30 5.02
CA GLY A 100 0.46 0.17 4.89
C GLY A 100 1.50 -0.94 4.75
N SER A 101 1.16 -2.21 5.03
CA SER A 101 2.09 -3.34 4.91
C SER A 101 2.13 -3.89 3.48
N ILE A 102 3.29 -4.44 3.12
CA ILE A 102 3.59 -5.01 1.81
C ILE A 102 4.15 -6.43 1.94
N ASP A 103 3.95 -7.24 0.90
CA ASP A 103 4.46 -8.61 0.86
C ASP A 103 5.29 -8.79 -0.42
N LEU A 104 6.58 -9.06 -0.28
CA LEU A 104 7.50 -9.18 -1.42
C LEU A 104 7.54 -10.63 -1.92
N SER A 105 8.02 -10.83 -3.14
CA SER A 105 8.38 -12.19 -3.56
C SER A 105 9.50 -12.79 -2.69
N GLN A 106 9.36 -14.07 -2.36
CA GLN A 106 10.24 -14.79 -1.45
C GLN A 106 11.74 -14.68 -1.77
N GLY A 107 12.11 -14.73 -3.04
CA GLY A 107 13.50 -14.65 -3.48
C GLY A 107 14.04 -13.21 -3.52
N TRP A 108 13.18 -12.21 -3.69
CA TRP A 108 13.61 -10.81 -3.67
C TRP A 108 13.73 -10.24 -2.26
N PHE A 109 12.88 -10.67 -1.32
CA PHE A 109 12.89 -10.19 0.06
C PHE A 109 14.28 -10.16 0.73
N PRO A 110 15.11 -11.21 0.71
CA PRO A 110 16.44 -11.16 1.33
C PRO A 110 17.41 -10.20 0.63
N THR A 111 17.13 -9.80 -0.61
CA THR A 111 17.89 -8.74 -1.30
C THR A 111 17.57 -7.36 -0.73
N VAL A 112 16.30 -7.12 -0.40
CA VAL A 112 15.80 -5.85 0.15
C VAL A 112 16.07 -5.76 1.66
N PHE A 113 15.93 -6.88 2.36
CA PHE A 113 16.00 -6.99 3.82
C PHE A 113 16.94 -8.13 4.25
N PRO A 114 18.26 -8.01 4.03
CA PRO A 114 19.22 -9.10 4.25
C PRO A 114 19.34 -9.57 5.71
N THR A 115 18.97 -8.70 6.67
CA THR A 115 18.97 -9.01 8.10
C THR A 115 17.58 -9.28 8.67
N GLY A 116 16.53 -9.27 7.83
CA GLY A 116 15.17 -9.54 8.27
C GLY A 116 14.97 -11.03 8.57
N ASP A 117 14.34 -11.35 9.70
CA ASP A 117 13.94 -12.70 10.10
C ASP A 117 12.57 -13.11 9.51
N GLY A 118 12.20 -12.47 8.40
CA GLY A 118 10.95 -12.67 7.66
C GLY A 118 9.87 -11.64 7.92
N ARG A 119 10.11 -10.67 8.81
CA ARG A 119 9.30 -9.46 8.92
C ARG A 119 10.17 -8.25 9.23
N VAL A 120 9.95 -7.14 8.53
CA VAL A 120 10.62 -5.86 8.79
C VAL A 120 9.59 -4.79 9.08
N HIS A 121 9.74 -4.08 10.19
CA HIS A 121 8.83 -3.03 10.62
C HIS A 121 9.29 -1.65 10.15
N GLY A 122 8.34 -0.72 9.99
CA GLY A 122 8.65 0.68 9.68
C GLY A 122 9.19 0.88 8.26
N VAL A 123 8.84 -0.02 7.34
CA VAL A 123 9.16 0.11 5.92
C VAL A 123 8.24 1.16 5.31
N THR A 124 8.81 2.06 4.51
CA THR A 124 8.05 3.08 3.79
C THR A 124 8.02 2.75 2.30
N TRP A 125 6.98 3.16 1.59
CA TRP A 125 6.90 2.96 0.15
C TRP A 125 6.10 4.06 -0.55
N SER A 126 6.35 4.22 -1.86
CA SER A 126 5.60 5.09 -2.76
C SER A 126 5.46 4.48 -4.16
N ILE A 127 4.44 4.89 -4.91
CA ILE A 127 4.07 4.33 -6.21
C ILE A 127 4.01 5.46 -7.25
N SER A 128 4.55 5.20 -8.44
CA SER A 128 4.57 6.11 -9.60
C SER A 128 4.07 5.43 -10.87
#